data_AF-A0AAW6H3D9-F1
#
_entry.id   AF-A0AAW6H3D9-F1
#
_cell.length_a   1.000
_cell.length_b   1.000
_cell.length_c   1.000
_cell.angle_alpha   90.00
_cell.angle_beta   90.00
_cell.angle_gamma   90.00
#
_symmetry.space_group_name_H-M   'P 1'
#
loop_
_entity.id
_entity.type
_entity.pdbx_description
1 polymer ?
#
loop_
_entity_poly.entity_id
_entity_poly.type
_entity_poly.pdbx_seq_one_letter_code
_entity_poly.pdbx_strand_id
1 'polypeptide(L)'
;MFSKILRTNKNVTDLILDLRYNGGGHTMSANLIATCIAGTASQGKVFSSLRYNDERMAKLNNKREDELFAYSSYPNLGTSLSAGSLNLPRVYCLVGNGTASASELVINSLEGIDLDVILIGEKTTGKNVGMEYEEYTVRNNTYRVVPITFQSYNAKGFGEYEKGFEPDILMDETNPYNEQGVFYIHKDYGNNEEPLYAKAIELITGTNPAPQTRSAVVNTLDGKTYKLPAIFRPGHDGMLMPARHAE
;
A
#
# COMPACT_ATOMS: atom_id res chain seq x y z
N MET A 1 2.75 14.23 -10.02
CA MET A 1 1.33 14.43 -9.64
C MET A 1 1.21 14.77 -8.15
N PHE A 2 1.72 13.95 -7.23
CA PHE A 2 1.69 14.21 -5.78
C PHE A 2 2.38 15.52 -5.37
N SER A 3 3.55 15.83 -5.94
CA SER A 3 4.24 17.11 -5.70
C SER A 3 3.49 18.35 -6.21
N LYS A 4 2.52 18.18 -7.12
CA LYS A 4 1.62 19.26 -7.58
C LYS A 4 0.51 19.53 -6.56
N ILE A 5 0.04 18.49 -5.87
CA ILE A 5 -0.95 18.60 -4.77
C ILE A 5 -0.34 19.39 -3.60
N LEU A 6 0.91 19.10 -3.23
CA LEU A 6 1.65 19.82 -2.18
C LEU A 6 1.80 21.32 -2.48
N ARG A 7 1.97 21.69 -3.76
CA ARG A 7 2.15 23.09 -4.20
C ARG A 7 0.86 23.91 -4.23
N THR A 8 -0.30 23.27 -4.24
CA THR A 8 -1.61 23.93 -4.24
C THR A 8 -2.27 23.94 -2.86
N ASN A 9 -1.48 23.76 -1.78
CA ASN A 9 -1.88 23.61 -0.38
C ASN A 9 -2.99 24.60 0.08
N LYS A 10 -4.24 24.26 -0.19
CA LYS A 10 -5.45 24.95 0.30
C LYS A 10 -5.92 24.28 1.59
N ASN A 11 -5.15 24.36 2.67
CA ASN A 11 -5.56 23.89 4.01
C ASN A 11 -6.07 22.44 4.04
N VAL A 12 -5.36 21.50 3.42
CA VAL A 12 -5.72 20.07 3.48
C VAL A 12 -5.55 19.58 4.92
N THR A 13 -6.62 19.05 5.51
CA THR A 13 -6.62 18.50 6.88
C THR A 13 -6.65 16.97 6.93
N ASP A 14 -7.12 16.34 5.86
CA ASP A 14 -7.31 14.90 5.75
C ASP A 14 -6.93 14.43 4.34
N LEU A 15 -6.51 13.17 4.22
CA LEU A 15 -6.11 12.56 2.95
C LEU A 15 -6.75 11.19 2.79
N ILE A 16 -7.34 10.98 1.61
CA ILE A 16 -7.74 9.66 1.12
C ILE A 16 -6.68 9.21 0.12
N LEU A 17 -6.01 8.10 0.40
CA LEU A 17 -5.01 7.46 -0.46
C LEU A 17 -5.61 6.18 -1.05
N ASP A 18 -5.97 6.22 -2.33
CA ASP A 18 -6.54 5.05 -3.00
C ASP A 18 -5.45 4.10 -3.52
N LEU A 19 -5.34 2.92 -2.90
CA LEU A 19 -4.39 1.86 -3.22
C LEU A 19 -5.09 0.56 -3.66
N ARG A 20 -6.42 0.58 -3.87
CA ARG A 20 -7.23 -0.65 -3.95
C ARG A 20 -6.81 -1.62 -5.06
N TYR A 21 -6.24 -1.09 -6.15
CA TYR A 21 -5.72 -1.86 -7.29
C TYR A 21 -4.20 -1.71 -7.48
N ASN A 22 -3.49 -1.23 -6.47
CA ASN A 22 -2.06 -0.99 -6.56
C ASN A 22 -1.25 -2.19 -6.03
N GLY A 23 -0.73 -3.00 -6.95
CA GLY A 23 0.12 -4.16 -6.63
C GLY A 23 1.54 -3.82 -6.16
N GLY A 24 1.84 -2.53 -5.93
CA GLY A 24 3.12 -2.03 -5.47
C GLY A 24 3.95 -1.39 -6.57
N GLY A 25 5.27 -1.56 -6.50
CA GLY A 25 6.22 -0.88 -7.37
C GLY A 25 7.54 -0.63 -6.67
N HIS A 26 8.10 0.56 -6.86
CA HIS A 26 9.40 0.90 -6.31
C HIS A 26 9.31 1.36 -4.84
N THR A 27 10.19 0.84 -3.98
CA THR A 27 10.31 1.25 -2.56
C THR A 27 10.58 2.75 -2.39
N MET A 28 11.36 3.37 -3.29
CA MET A 28 11.58 4.82 -3.32
C MET A 28 10.27 5.62 -3.47
N SER A 29 9.32 5.14 -4.29
CA SER A 29 8.03 5.81 -4.47
C SER A 29 7.17 5.69 -3.21
N ALA A 30 7.24 4.54 -2.51
CA ALA A 30 6.58 4.35 -1.24
C ALA A 30 7.16 5.28 -0.16
N ASN A 31 8.49 5.37 -0.04
CA ASN A 31 9.17 6.28 0.88
C ASN A 31 8.80 7.75 0.59
N LEU A 32 8.78 8.16 -0.69
CA LEU A 32 8.35 9.49 -1.10
C LEU A 32 6.95 9.82 -0.58
N ILE A 33 5.95 8.98 -0.89
CA ILE A 33 4.55 9.23 -0.53
C ILE A 33 4.39 9.21 0.99
N ALA A 34 4.95 8.22 1.67
CA ALA A 34 4.87 8.11 3.13
C ALA A 34 5.53 9.32 3.83
N THR A 35 6.69 9.78 3.33
CA THR A 35 7.35 11.00 3.84
C THR A 35 6.50 12.24 3.62
N CYS A 36 5.83 12.38 2.46
CA CYS A 36 4.93 13.50 2.19
C CYS A 36 3.78 13.58 3.20
N ILE A 37 3.18 12.41 3.51
CA ILE A 37 2.03 12.29 4.40
C ILE A 37 2.45 12.62 5.82
N ALA A 38 3.45 11.90 6.34
CA ALA A 38 3.85 11.95 7.73
C ALA A 38 4.46 13.29 8.16
N GLY A 39 5.08 14.03 7.24
CA GLY A 39 5.54 15.35 7.63
C GLY A 39 6.74 15.29 8.60
N THR A 40 6.81 16.25 9.50
CA THR A 40 7.86 16.34 10.52
C THR A 40 7.91 15.11 11.43
N ALA A 41 6.79 14.39 11.60
CA ALA A 41 6.72 13.18 12.41
C ALA A 41 7.66 12.06 11.93
N SER A 42 7.99 12.03 10.64
CA SER A 42 8.89 11.01 10.07
C SER A 42 10.37 11.36 10.15
N GLN A 43 10.75 12.57 10.58
CA GLN A 43 12.15 13.00 10.57
C GLN A 43 13.03 12.14 11.47
N GLY A 44 14.10 11.59 10.89
CA GLY A 44 15.03 10.70 11.58
C GLY A 44 14.45 9.33 11.95
N LYS A 45 13.25 8.99 11.49
CA LYS A 45 12.63 7.69 11.72
C LYS A 45 12.98 6.71 10.61
N VAL A 46 13.00 5.43 10.96
CA VAL A 46 13.19 4.33 10.01
C VAL A 46 11.92 4.16 9.19
N PHE A 47 12.05 4.28 7.87
CA PHE A 47 10.99 3.93 6.93
C PHE A 47 10.91 2.42 6.76
N SER A 48 12.05 1.79 6.46
CA SER A 48 12.15 0.35 6.28
C SER A 48 13.49 -0.14 6.80
N SER A 49 13.50 -1.26 7.50
CA SER A 49 14.70 -1.98 7.95
C SER A 49 14.75 -3.30 7.20
N LEU A 50 15.80 -3.48 6.39
CA LEU A 50 15.91 -4.58 5.42
C LEU A 50 16.62 -5.79 6.05
N ARG A 51 15.96 -6.95 5.98
CA ARG A 51 16.57 -8.24 6.31
C ARG A 51 16.79 -9.05 5.05
N TYR A 52 18.04 -9.41 4.79
CA TYR A 52 18.45 -10.29 3.70
C TYR A 52 18.52 -11.75 4.16
N ASN A 53 18.92 -12.64 3.25
CA ASN A 53 19.28 -14.01 3.60
C ASN A 53 20.49 -14.08 4.55
N ASP A 54 20.67 -15.23 5.20
CA ASP A 54 21.67 -15.40 6.26
C ASP A 54 23.11 -15.13 5.78
N GLU A 55 23.45 -15.45 4.53
CA GLU A 55 24.77 -15.18 3.96
C GLU A 55 25.05 -13.67 3.85
N ARG A 56 24.08 -12.89 3.35
CA ARG A 56 24.22 -11.43 3.28
C ARG A 56 24.16 -10.81 4.67
N MET A 57 23.30 -11.31 5.56
CA MET A 57 23.23 -10.82 6.94
C MET A 57 24.53 -11.05 7.71
N ALA A 58 25.22 -12.17 7.50
CA ALA A 58 26.53 -12.42 8.10
C ALA A 58 27.57 -11.37 7.67
N LYS A 59 27.54 -10.94 6.40
CA LYS A 59 28.39 -9.85 5.88
C LYS A 59 28.05 -8.48 6.48
N LEU A 60 26.82 -8.32 6.98
CA LEU A 60 26.31 -7.13 7.67
C LEU A 60 26.41 -7.24 9.20
N ASN A 61 27.20 -8.19 9.74
CA ASN A 61 27.30 -8.46 11.18
C ASN A 61 25.92 -8.71 11.85
N ASN A 62 25.00 -9.35 11.12
CA ASN A 62 23.61 -9.60 11.50
C ASN A 62 22.79 -8.35 11.86
N LYS A 63 23.20 -7.18 11.34
CA LYS A 63 22.42 -5.94 11.47
C LYS A 63 21.61 -5.72 10.20
N ARG A 64 20.34 -5.35 10.38
CA ARG A 64 19.49 -4.91 9.27
C ARG A 64 19.98 -3.55 8.77
N GLU A 65 19.76 -3.31 7.49
CA GLU A 65 20.04 -2.01 6.88
C GLU A 65 18.81 -1.11 7.01
N ASP A 66 18.97 0.03 7.66
CA ASP A 66 17.87 0.97 7.88
C ASP A 66 17.82 2.02 6.77
N GLU A 67 16.72 2.04 6.05
CA GLU A 67 16.32 3.14 5.18
C GLU A 67 15.45 4.11 5.99
N LEU A 68 15.89 5.37 6.07
CA LEU A 68 15.11 6.42 6.76
C LEU A 68 14.05 7.02 5.84
N PHE A 69 13.01 7.61 6.44
CA PHE A 69 12.14 8.53 5.72
C PHE A 69 12.98 9.70 5.18
N ALA A 70 12.85 10.01 3.88
CA ALA A 70 13.77 10.90 3.21
C ALA A 70 13.10 12.17 2.66
N TYR A 71 13.43 13.30 3.29
CA TYR A 71 13.21 14.66 2.77
C TYR A 71 14.31 15.05 1.78
N SER A 72 14.45 14.28 0.71
CA SER A 72 15.53 14.49 -0.27
C SER A 72 15.00 14.88 -1.64
N SER A 73 15.95 15.13 -2.54
CA SER A 73 15.70 15.03 -3.97
C SER A 73 15.47 13.57 -4.33
N TYR A 74 14.50 13.31 -5.20
CA TYR A 74 14.25 12.04 -5.85
C TYR A 74 14.59 12.24 -7.34
N PRO A 75 15.88 12.10 -7.74
CA PRO A 75 16.33 12.49 -9.08
C PRO A 75 15.61 11.72 -10.19
N ASN A 76 15.39 10.41 -9.96
CA ASN A 76 14.68 9.53 -10.88
C ASN A 76 13.21 9.90 -11.10
N LEU A 77 12.64 10.71 -10.19
CA LEU A 77 11.28 11.21 -10.27
C LEU A 77 11.22 12.70 -10.65
N GLY A 78 12.38 13.34 -10.86
CA GLY A 78 12.48 14.78 -11.16
C GLY A 78 11.81 15.66 -10.11
N THR A 79 11.75 15.21 -8.86
CA THR A 79 11.01 15.90 -7.80
C THR A 79 11.79 15.97 -6.50
N SER A 80 11.47 16.95 -5.66
CA SER A 80 12.06 17.14 -4.35
C SER A 80 10.95 17.45 -3.35
N LEU A 81 11.00 16.82 -2.19
CA LEU A 81 10.10 17.12 -1.06
C LEU A 81 10.47 18.39 -0.31
N SER A 82 11.52 19.10 -0.76
CA SER A 82 11.86 20.44 -0.25
C SER A 82 10.75 21.47 -0.45
N ALA A 83 9.72 21.18 -1.26
CA ALA A 83 8.55 22.03 -1.46
C ALA A 83 7.48 21.93 -0.35
N GLY A 84 7.62 20.99 0.61
CA GLY A 84 6.73 20.84 1.75
C GLY A 84 6.17 19.42 1.94
N SER A 85 5.45 19.23 3.03
CA SER A 85 4.75 18.00 3.43
C SER A 85 3.35 18.35 3.95
N LEU A 86 2.47 17.36 4.06
CA LEU A 86 1.10 17.56 4.55
C LEU A 86 1.04 17.62 6.08
N ASN A 87 1.95 16.94 6.79
CA ASN A 87 1.96 16.85 8.26
C ASN A 87 0.63 16.34 8.83
N LEU A 88 0.06 15.32 8.19
CA LEU A 88 -1.23 14.78 8.61
C LEU A 88 -1.01 13.81 9.77
N PRO A 89 -1.84 13.88 10.83
CA PRO A 89 -1.79 12.90 11.92
C PRO A 89 -2.37 11.55 11.50
N ARG A 90 -3.07 11.50 10.35
CA ARG A 90 -3.86 10.36 9.91
C ARG A 90 -3.98 10.30 8.38
N VAL A 91 -4.16 9.11 7.83
CA VAL A 91 -4.52 8.87 6.42
C VAL A 91 -5.57 7.77 6.31
N TYR A 92 -6.49 7.93 5.36
CA TYR A 92 -7.48 6.90 5.00
C TYR A 92 -7.00 6.18 3.74
N CYS A 93 -6.69 4.90 3.83
CA CYS A 93 -6.24 4.11 2.70
C CYS A 93 -7.40 3.25 2.18
N LEU A 94 -7.76 3.44 0.91
CA LEU A 94 -8.68 2.51 0.23
C LEU A 94 -7.86 1.34 -0.27
N VAL A 95 -8.18 0.13 0.18
CA VAL A 95 -7.40 -1.08 -0.05
C VAL A 95 -8.26 -2.21 -0.58
N GLY A 96 -7.62 -3.16 -1.25
CA GLY A 96 -8.29 -4.35 -1.75
C GLY A 96 -7.33 -5.53 -1.85
N ASN A 97 -7.87 -6.66 -2.33
CA ASN A 97 -7.09 -7.89 -2.53
C ASN A 97 -5.87 -7.72 -3.46
N GLY A 98 -5.88 -6.70 -4.32
CA GLY A 98 -4.79 -6.34 -5.22
C GLY A 98 -3.76 -5.36 -4.63
N THR A 99 -4.00 -4.81 -3.45
CA THR A 99 -3.06 -3.93 -2.73
C THR A 99 -1.88 -4.77 -2.23
N ALA A 100 -0.67 -4.52 -2.75
CA ALA A 100 0.48 -5.35 -2.46
C ALA A 100 1.81 -4.60 -2.35
N SER A 101 2.80 -5.23 -1.73
CA SER A 101 4.23 -4.86 -1.85
C SER A 101 4.51 -3.41 -1.44
N ALA A 102 5.05 -2.58 -2.32
CA ALA A 102 5.37 -1.18 -2.00
C ALA A 102 4.15 -0.39 -1.46
N SER A 103 2.92 -0.74 -1.84
CA SER A 103 1.71 -0.13 -1.27
C SER A 103 1.48 -0.53 0.18
N GLU A 104 1.71 -1.79 0.52
CA GLU A 104 1.66 -2.29 1.91
C GLU A 104 2.83 -1.76 2.74
N LEU A 105 3.97 -1.51 2.11
CA LEU A 105 5.11 -0.85 2.76
C LEU A 105 4.75 0.58 3.20
N VAL A 106 3.98 1.34 2.41
CA VAL A 106 3.49 2.67 2.86
C VAL A 106 2.68 2.53 4.15
N ILE A 107 1.73 1.59 4.20
CA ILE A 107 0.89 1.32 5.38
C ILE A 107 1.79 0.96 6.58
N ASN A 108 2.62 -0.08 6.42
CA ASN A 108 3.47 -0.60 7.48
C ASN A 108 4.44 0.46 8.05
N SER A 109 5.06 1.26 7.18
CA SER A 109 6.03 2.27 7.58
C SER A 109 5.38 3.43 8.32
N LEU A 110 4.18 3.88 7.90
CA LEU A 110 3.44 4.94 8.57
C LEU A 110 2.96 4.51 9.97
N GLU A 111 2.39 3.31 10.09
CA GLU A 111 2.01 2.75 11.40
C GLU A 111 3.24 2.56 12.32
N GLY A 112 4.39 2.25 11.72
CA GLY A 112 5.67 2.11 12.42
C GLY A 112 6.11 3.37 13.16
N ILE A 113 5.65 4.55 12.74
CA ILE A 113 5.96 5.84 13.37
C ILE A 113 4.75 6.45 14.10
N ASP A 114 3.77 5.60 14.46
CA ASP A 114 2.56 5.98 15.21
C ASP A 114 1.62 6.92 14.46
N LEU A 115 1.67 6.94 13.12
CA LEU A 115 0.68 7.64 12.31
C LEU A 115 -0.57 6.77 12.16
N ASP A 116 -1.75 7.38 12.30
CA ASP A 116 -3.02 6.66 12.22
C ASP A 116 -3.38 6.33 10.76
N VAL A 117 -3.43 5.05 10.41
CA VAL A 117 -3.71 4.57 9.06
C VAL A 117 -5.02 3.79 9.10
N ILE A 118 -6.08 4.37 8.55
CA ILE A 118 -7.41 3.73 8.53
C ILE A 118 -7.62 3.03 7.19
N LEU A 119 -7.78 1.72 7.23
CA LEU A 119 -7.95 0.86 6.07
C LEU A 119 -9.44 0.62 5.77
N ILE A 120 -9.86 0.93 4.55
CA ILE A 120 -11.25 0.76 4.09
C ILE A 120 -11.22 -0.10 2.82
N GLY A 121 -12.00 -1.17 2.82
CA GLY A 121 -12.15 -2.04 1.65
C GLY A 121 -11.94 -3.49 1.98
N GLU A 122 -11.09 -4.19 1.23
CA GLU A 122 -10.79 -5.60 1.48
C GLU A 122 -9.35 -5.80 1.96
N LYS A 123 -9.12 -6.98 2.55
CA LYS A 123 -7.82 -7.43 3.01
C LYS A 123 -6.76 -7.38 1.90
N THR A 124 -5.57 -6.88 2.23
CA THR A 124 -4.45 -6.74 1.27
C THR A 124 -3.77 -8.08 0.94
N THR A 125 -2.86 -8.08 -0.03
CA THR A 125 -2.20 -9.31 -0.52
C THR A 125 -1.25 -9.96 0.49
N GLY A 126 -0.47 -9.18 1.24
CA GLY A 126 0.52 -9.66 2.21
C GLY A 126 1.93 -9.85 1.65
N LYS A 127 2.40 -9.01 0.73
CA LYS A 127 3.75 -9.12 0.15
C LYS A 127 4.73 -8.20 0.90
N ASN A 128 5.38 -8.73 1.93
CA ASN A 128 6.36 -8.01 2.77
C ASN A 128 7.82 -8.07 2.29
N VAL A 129 8.03 -8.49 1.05
CA VAL A 129 9.35 -8.72 0.46
C VAL A 129 9.60 -7.83 -0.76
N GLY A 130 10.86 -7.49 -0.98
CA GLY A 130 11.32 -6.69 -2.11
C GLY A 130 12.40 -7.37 -2.94
N MET A 131 12.75 -6.72 -4.03
CA MET A 131 13.62 -7.27 -5.06
C MET A 131 14.71 -6.28 -5.41
N GLU A 132 15.90 -6.80 -5.66
CA GLU A 132 17.01 -6.10 -6.32
C GLU A 132 17.23 -6.77 -7.67
N TYR A 133 17.73 -6.02 -8.66
CA TYR A 133 18.01 -6.59 -9.97
C TYR A 133 19.51 -6.74 -10.20
N GLU A 134 19.87 -7.79 -10.95
CA GLU A 134 21.21 -8.01 -11.47
C GLU A 134 21.12 -8.14 -13.00
N GLU A 135 22.08 -7.53 -13.72
CA GLU A 135 22.16 -7.59 -15.18
C GLU A 135 23.28 -8.53 -15.64
N TYR A 136 22.96 -9.38 -16.61
CA TYR A 136 23.88 -10.35 -17.19
C TYR A 136 23.90 -10.21 -18.70
N THR A 137 25.09 -10.06 -19.29
CA THR A 137 25.24 -10.07 -20.75
C THR A 137 25.65 -11.47 -21.22
N VAL A 138 24.80 -12.11 -22.02
CA VAL A 138 25.06 -13.42 -22.62
C VAL A 138 24.88 -13.34 -24.13
N ARG A 139 25.95 -13.63 -24.89
CA ARG A 139 25.95 -13.66 -26.36
C ARG A 139 25.28 -12.41 -26.98
N ASN A 140 25.69 -11.23 -26.52
CA ASN A 140 25.21 -9.90 -26.92
C ASN A 140 23.77 -9.54 -26.50
N ASN A 141 23.11 -10.34 -25.67
CA ASN A 141 21.82 -9.99 -25.06
C ASN A 141 22.03 -9.63 -23.58
N THR A 142 21.38 -8.56 -23.13
CA THR A 142 21.33 -8.20 -21.70
C THR A 142 20.06 -8.75 -21.08
N TYR A 143 20.22 -9.57 -20.04
CA TYR A 143 19.15 -10.11 -19.23
C TYR A 143 19.14 -9.44 -17.88
N ARG A 144 17.96 -9.09 -17.38
CA ARG A 144 17.77 -8.59 -16.02
C ARG A 144 17.06 -9.64 -15.19
N VAL A 145 17.71 -10.10 -14.12
CA VAL A 145 17.14 -11.04 -13.16
C VAL A 145 16.75 -10.24 -11.92
N VAL A 146 15.51 -10.41 -11.46
CA VAL A 146 14.93 -9.60 -10.36
C VAL A 146 14.46 -10.53 -9.23
N PRO A 147 15.39 -11.17 -8.50
CA PRO A 147 15.03 -12.06 -7.40
C PRO A 147 14.48 -11.28 -6.20
N ILE A 148 13.72 -11.98 -5.36
CA ILE A 148 13.44 -11.48 -4.01
C ILE A 148 14.74 -11.56 -3.20
N THR A 149 15.14 -10.45 -2.61
CA THR A 149 16.41 -10.37 -1.89
C THR A 149 16.27 -9.95 -0.43
N PHE A 150 15.17 -9.29 -0.05
CA PHE A 150 14.97 -8.81 1.31
C PHE A 150 13.50 -8.87 1.78
N GLN A 151 13.32 -8.90 3.09
CA GLN A 151 12.09 -8.65 3.82
C GLN A 151 12.17 -7.28 4.52
N SER A 152 11.09 -6.52 4.53
CA SER A 152 11.02 -5.18 5.11
C SER A 152 10.37 -5.18 6.49
N TYR A 153 10.92 -4.40 7.41
CA TYR A 153 10.39 -4.14 8.75
C TYR A 153 10.23 -2.63 8.98
N ASN A 154 9.23 -2.21 9.74
CA ASN A 154 9.04 -0.79 10.07
C ASN A 154 9.91 -0.35 11.27
N ALA A 155 9.78 0.90 11.70
CA ALA A 155 10.52 1.47 12.84
C ALA A 155 10.29 0.75 14.19
N LYS A 156 9.21 -0.01 14.34
CA LYS A 156 8.92 -0.84 15.52
C LYS A 156 9.47 -2.26 15.39
N GLY A 157 10.15 -2.57 14.29
CA GLY A 157 10.64 -3.91 13.98
C GLY A 157 9.53 -4.87 13.55
N PHE A 158 8.33 -4.38 13.19
CA PHE A 158 7.24 -5.20 12.67
C PHE A 158 7.34 -5.34 11.14
N GLY A 159 7.27 -6.58 10.67
CA GLY A 159 7.31 -6.93 9.24
C GLY A 159 6.51 -8.17 8.91
N GLU A 160 5.71 -8.68 9.87
CA GLU A 160 5.01 -9.96 9.79
C GLU A 160 3.59 -9.76 9.23
N TYR A 161 3.50 -9.13 8.06
CA TYR A 161 2.25 -8.89 7.33
C TYR A 161 2.11 -9.79 6.09
N GLU A 162 2.70 -11.00 6.11
CA GLU A 162 2.61 -12.00 5.03
C GLU A 162 1.17 -12.43 4.74
N LYS A 163 0.29 -12.26 5.73
CA LYS A 163 -1.13 -12.56 5.61
C LYS A 163 -1.93 -11.38 5.05
N GLY A 164 -1.33 -10.23 4.80
CA GLY A 164 -2.02 -8.99 4.46
C GLY A 164 -2.57 -8.27 5.69
N PHE A 165 -2.84 -6.98 5.52
CA PHE A 165 -3.51 -6.12 6.48
C PHE A 165 -5.02 -6.33 6.39
N GLU A 166 -5.65 -6.55 7.54
CA GLU A 166 -7.11 -6.55 7.64
C GLU A 166 -7.63 -5.10 7.58
N PRO A 167 -8.72 -4.83 6.85
CA PRO A 167 -9.29 -3.49 6.82
C PRO A 167 -9.97 -3.17 8.16
N ASP A 168 -9.85 -1.93 8.64
CA ASP A 168 -10.63 -1.44 9.78
C ASP A 168 -12.13 -1.42 9.44
N ILE A 169 -12.44 -1.09 8.18
CA ILE A 169 -13.80 -1.11 7.63
C ILE A 169 -13.84 -2.03 6.42
N LEU A 170 -14.30 -3.26 6.65
CA LEU A 170 -14.52 -4.23 5.58
C LEU A 170 -15.67 -3.78 4.66
N MET A 171 -15.39 -3.57 3.38
CA MET A 171 -16.37 -3.17 2.37
C MET A 171 -15.97 -3.68 0.98
N ASP A 172 -16.85 -4.49 0.39
CA ASP A 172 -16.70 -4.97 -0.99
C ASP A 172 -17.25 -3.91 -1.96
N GLU A 173 -16.42 -3.37 -2.85
CA GLU A 173 -16.85 -2.35 -3.81
C GLU A 173 -17.86 -2.86 -4.85
N THR A 174 -17.89 -4.18 -5.08
CA THR A 174 -18.82 -4.83 -6.00
C THR A 174 -20.16 -5.13 -5.34
N ASN A 175 -20.19 -5.18 -4.00
CA ASN A 175 -21.39 -5.37 -3.19
C ASN A 175 -21.34 -4.59 -1.86
N PRO A 176 -21.33 -3.24 -1.90
CA PRO A 176 -21.12 -2.42 -0.71
C PRO A 176 -22.30 -2.45 0.29
N TYR A 177 -23.46 -2.96 -0.14
CA TYR A 177 -24.66 -3.10 0.68
C TYR A 177 -24.94 -4.56 1.09
N ASN A 178 -24.07 -5.50 0.71
CA ASN A 178 -24.22 -6.94 0.99
C ASN A 178 -25.59 -7.51 0.57
N GLU A 179 -26.07 -7.08 -0.60
CA GLU A 179 -27.34 -7.52 -1.17
C GLU A 179 -27.13 -8.77 -2.03
N GLN A 180 -28.03 -9.74 -1.94
CA GLN A 180 -27.93 -10.97 -2.72
C GLN A 180 -28.52 -10.80 -4.12
N GLY A 181 -27.81 -11.27 -5.14
CA GLY A 181 -28.28 -11.26 -6.53
C GLY A 181 -28.13 -9.93 -7.27
N VAL A 182 -27.44 -8.97 -6.63
CA VAL A 182 -27.31 -7.59 -7.07
C VAL A 182 -25.84 -7.28 -7.32
N PHE A 183 -25.53 -6.69 -8.47
CA PHE A 183 -24.21 -6.12 -8.75
C PHE A 183 -24.26 -4.60 -8.76
N TYR A 184 -23.41 -3.98 -7.95
CA TYR A 184 -23.31 -2.53 -7.91
C TYR A 184 -22.55 -2.00 -9.13
N ILE A 185 -23.14 -1.03 -9.84
CA ILE A 185 -22.44 -0.35 -10.94
C ILE A 185 -21.38 0.58 -10.35
N HIS A 186 -20.14 0.38 -10.77
CA HIS A 186 -19.00 1.19 -10.32
C HIS A 186 -19.19 2.65 -10.72
N LYS A 187 -18.82 3.54 -9.81
CA LYS A 187 -18.82 4.99 -10.01
C LYS A 187 -17.39 5.46 -10.29
N ASP A 188 -17.27 6.66 -10.84
CA ASP A 188 -15.96 7.28 -11.05
C ASP A 188 -15.23 7.51 -9.73
N TYR A 189 -13.90 7.38 -9.73
CA TYR A 189 -13.08 7.64 -8.55
C TYR A 189 -13.23 9.09 -8.06
N GLY A 190 -13.30 9.25 -6.73
CA GLY A 190 -13.48 10.56 -6.09
C GLY A 190 -14.92 11.11 -6.16
N ASN A 191 -15.86 10.30 -6.67
CA ASN A 191 -17.28 10.64 -6.65
C ASN A 191 -17.91 10.31 -5.29
N ASN A 192 -18.77 11.18 -4.77
CA ASN A 192 -19.50 11.00 -3.52
C ASN A 192 -20.42 9.76 -3.49
N GLU A 193 -20.73 9.16 -4.64
CA GLU A 193 -21.49 7.91 -4.75
C GLU A 193 -20.61 6.66 -4.85
N GLU A 194 -19.28 6.80 -5.00
CA GLU A 194 -18.36 5.67 -4.98
C GLU A 194 -18.23 5.15 -3.54
N PRO A 195 -18.54 3.87 -3.26
CA PRO A 195 -18.77 3.39 -1.90
C PRO A 195 -17.57 3.54 -0.96
N LEU A 196 -16.36 3.21 -1.42
CA LEU A 196 -15.16 3.27 -0.58
C LEU A 196 -14.76 4.71 -0.28
N TYR A 197 -14.81 5.58 -1.30
CA TYR A 197 -14.58 7.02 -1.13
C TYR A 197 -15.64 7.67 -0.25
N ALA A 198 -16.92 7.37 -0.46
CA ALA A 198 -18.03 7.89 0.35
C ALA A 198 -17.86 7.50 1.83
N LYS A 199 -17.44 6.26 2.10
CA LYS A 199 -17.14 5.80 3.46
C LYS A 199 -15.98 6.59 4.08
N ALA A 200 -14.91 6.85 3.33
CA ALA A 200 -13.80 7.68 3.83
C ALA A 200 -14.26 9.12 4.15
N ILE A 201 -15.06 9.74 3.27
CA ILE A 201 -15.64 11.07 3.52
C ILE A 201 -16.56 11.07 4.74
N GLU A 202 -17.36 10.01 4.93
CA GLU A 202 -18.20 9.85 6.12
C GLU A 202 -17.36 9.83 7.40
N LEU A 203 -16.24 9.08 7.42
CA LEU A 203 -15.33 9.04 8.57
C LEU A 203 -14.63 10.39 8.81
N ILE A 204 -14.29 11.12 7.74
CA ILE A 204 -13.66 12.44 7.83
C ILE A 204 -14.64 13.49 8.38
N THR A 205 -15.87 13.51 7.87
CA THR A 205 -16.81 14.64 8.07
C THR A 205 -17.95 14.32 9.05
N GLY A 206 -18.12 13.05 9.43
CA GLY A 206 -19.28 12.56 10.18
C GLY A 206 -20.58 12.50 9.35
N THR A 207 -20.54 12.80 8.05
CA THR A 207 -21.71 12.84 7.17
C THR A 207 -21.47 12.00 5.93
N ASN A 208 -22.37 11.06 5.63
CA ASN A 208 -22.30 10.27 4.40
C ASN A 208 -22.63 11.17 3.20
N PRO A 209 -21.71 11.32 2.22
CA PRO A 209 -21.93 12.21 1.08
C PRO A 209 -22.82 11.60 0.00
N ALA A 210 -23.09 10.29 0.05
CA ALA A 210 -23.97 9.61 -0.90
C ALA A 210 -25.46 9.92 -0.60
N PRO A 211 -26.30 10.09 -1.63
CA PRO A 211 -27.72 10.36 -1.44
C PRO A 211 -28.43 9.18 -0.75
N GLN A 212 -29.20 9.46 0.32
CA GLN A 212 -29.83 8.42 1.16
C GLN A 212 -31.15 7.84 0.61
N THR A 213 -31.58 8.21 -0.60
CA THR A 213 -32.86 7.71 -1.13
C THR A 213 -32.67 6.38 -1.90
N ARG A 214 -33.30 5.30 -1.41
CA ARG A 214 -33.22 3.94 -1.97
C ARG A 214 -33.52 3.85 -3.48
N SER A 215 -34.29 4.79 -4.03
CA SER A 215 -34.63 4.84 -5.47
C SER A 215 -33.58 5.53 -6.36
N ALA A 216 -32.61 6.24 -5.79
CA ALA A 216 -31.55 6.93 -6.54
C ALA A 216 -30.21 6.16 -6.53
N VAL A 217 -30.05 5.20 -5.61
CA VAL A 217 -28.75 4.55 -5.31
C VAL A 217 -28.52 3.27 -6.12
N VAL A 218 -29.58 2.62 -6.59
CA VAL A 218 -29.52 1.24 -7.09
C VAL A 218 -29.60 1.24 -8.62
N ASN A 219 -28.51 1.67 -9.26
CA ASN A 219 -28.20 1.24 -10.61
C ASN A 219 -27.52 -0.12 -10.49
N THR A 220 -28.33 -1.17 -10.45
CA THR A 220 -27.81 -2.53 -10.28
C THR A 220 -28.17 -3.40 -11.45
N LEU A 221 -27.31 -4.38 -11.70
CA LEU A 221 -27.57 -5.43 -12.65
C LEU A 221 -28.01 -6.68 -11.88
N ASP A 222 -29.11 -7.29 -12.32
CA ASP A 222 -29.49 -8.62 -11.88
C ASP A 222 -28.46 -9.62 -12.43
N GLY A 223 -27.89 -10.45 -11.58
CA GLY A 223 -26.90 -11.42 -12.05
C GLY A 223 -26.57 -12.54 -11.06
N LYS A 224 -25.77 -13.49 -11.55
CA LYS A 224 -25.21 -14.59 -10.75
C LYS A 224 -23.73 -14.36 -10.50
N THR A 225 -23.30 -14.45 -9.24
CA THR A 225 -21.88 -14.45 -8.87
C THR A 225 -21.20 -15.72 -9.36
N TYR A 226 -20.19 -15.57 -10.19
CA TYR A 226 -19.26 -16.66 -10.52
C TYR A 226 -17.97 -16.43 -9.75
N LYS A 227 -17.62 -17.37 -8.86
CA LYS A 227 -16.27 -17.40 -8.29
C LYS A 227 -15.30 -17.84 -9.40
N LEU A 228 -14.67 -16.87 -10.03
CA LEU A 228 -13.49 -17.16 -10.84
C LEU A 228 -12.36 -17.53 -9.88
N PRO A 229 -11.63 -18.63 -10.10
CA PRO A 229 -10.44 -18.89 -9.32
C PRO A 229 -9.50 -17.71 -9.54
N ALA A 230 -9.19 -16.97 -8.47
CA ALA A 230 -8.07 -16.04 -8.49
C ALA A 230 -6.86 -16.85 -8.96
N ILE A 231 -6.18 -16.40 -10.01
CA ILE A 231 -4.94 -17.05 -10.45
C ILE A 231 -3.98 -16.88 -9.27
N PHE A 232 -3.82 -17.95 -8.49
CA PHE A 232 -2.89 -18.03 -7.38
C PHE A 232 -1.52 -17.63 -7.91
N ARG A 233 -1.06 -16.43 -7.55
CA ARG A 233 0.32 -16.04 -7.74
C ARG A 233 1.04 -16.57 -6.51
N PRO A 234 1.90 -17.61 -6.61
CA PRO A 234 2.63 -18.13 -5.47
C PRO A 234 3.68 -17.10 -5.07
N GLY A 235 3.26 -16.08 -4.33
CA GLY A 235 4.16 -15.04 -3.82
C GLY A 235 4.92 -15.51 -2.58
N HIS A 236 4.39 -16.50 -1.85
CA HIS A 236 4.90 -16.89 -0.52
C HIS A 236 5.06 -18.41 -0.35
N ASP A 237 4.01 -19.22 -0.58
CA ASP A 237 4.01 -20.66 -0.26
C ASP A 237 4.99 -21.52 -1.08
N GLY A 238 5.56 -20.97 -2.16
CA GLY A 238 6.60 -21.63 -2.95
C GLY A 238 8.02 -21.10 -2.74
N MET A 239 8.23 -20.07 -1.92
CA MET A 239 9.46 -19.27 -1.95
C MET A 239 10.39 -19.44 -0.73
N LEU A 240 9.92 -20.00 0.38
CA LEU A 240 10.77 -20.37 1.52
C LEU A 240 10.55 -21.84 1.82
N MET A 241 11.49 -22.71 1.41
CA MET A 241 11.54 -24.04 2.02
C MET A 241 11.90 -23.86 3.50
N PRO A 242 11.17 -24.49 4.45
CA PRO A 242 11.68 -24.60 5.80
C PRO A 242 13.04 -25.30 5.76
N ALA A 243 13.99 -24.83 6.58
CA ALA A 243 15.29 -25.44 6.70
C ALA A 243 15.11 -26.94 6.95
N ARG A 244 15.61 -27.79 6.04
CA ARG A 244 15.67 -29.22 6.29
C ARG A 244 16.63 -29.40 7.46
N HIS A 245 16.11 -29.83 8.59
CA HIS A 245 16.95 -30.41 9.63
C HIS A 245 17.73 -31.56 9.00
N ALA A 246 19.05 -31.48 9.10
CA ALA A 246 19.92 -32.57 8.68
C ALA A 246 19.67 -33.77 9.60
N GLU A 247 19.29 -34.90 9.01
CA GLU A 247 19.56 -36.24 9.58
C GLU A 247 20.95 -36.69 9.12
#